data_AF-A0A382U022-F1
#
_entry.id   AF-A0A382U022-F1
#
_cell.length_a   1.000
_cell.length_b   1.000
_cell.length_c   1.000
_cell.angle_alpha   90.00
_cell.angle_beta   90.00
_cell.angle_gamma   90.00
#
_symmetry.space_group_name_H-M   'P 1'
#
loop_
_entity.id
_entity.type
_entity.pdbx_description
1 polymer ?
#
loop_
_entity_poly.entity_id
_entity_poly.type
_entity_poly.pdbx_seq_one_letter_code
_entity_poly.pdbx_strand_id
1 'polypeptide(L)' 'PDELFKARDRNGDGMLTLEEFIGKAEKGNAPARTKRFKKIDSNGDGKLQLDELKK' A
#
# COMPACT_ATOMS: atom_id res chain seq x y z
N PRO A 1 -13.81 -4.22 2.82
CA PRO A 1 -12.35 -4.45 2.64
C PRO A 1 -11.79 -3.70 1.42
N ASP A 2 -12.50 -3.70 0.30
CA ASP A 2 -12.08 -3.13 -0.98
C ASP A 2 -12.23 -1.60 -1.07
N GLU A 3 -13.08 -1.00 -0.23
CA GLU A 3 -13.38 0.43 -0.29
C GLU A 3 -12.22 1.31 0.19
N LEU A 4 -11.50 0.87 1.23
CA LEU A 4 -10.27 1.52 1.71
C LEU A 4 -9.11 1.37 0.72
N PHE A 5 -9.08 0.27 -0.03
CA PHE A 5 -8.10 0.04 -1.07
C PHE A 5 -8.37 0.96 -2.25
N LYS A 6 -9.59 0.96 -2.79
CA LYS A 6 -10.04 1.91 -3.83
C LYS A 6 -9.90 3.37 -3.43
N ALA A 7 -10.10 3.71 -2.16
CA ALA A 7 -9.91 5.08 -1.67
C ALA A 7 -8.43 5.52 -1.68
N ARG A 8 -7.48 4.57 -1.67
CA ARG A 8 -6.04 4.85 -1.73
C ARG A 8 -5.44 4.62 -3.12
N ASP A 9 -6.01 3.72 -3.91
CA ASP A 9 -5.64 3.40 -5.29
C ASP A 9 -6.10 4.55 -6.18
N ARG A 10 -5.23 5.55 -6.33
CA ARG A 10 -5.55 6.79 -7.04
C ARG A 10 -5.49 6.62 -8.55
N ASN A 11 -4.66 5.69 -9.01
CA ASN A 11 -4.51 5.38 -10.42
C ASN A 11 -5.56 4.38 -10.93
N GLY A 12 -6.29 3.69 -10.05
CA GLY A 12 -7.31 2.72 -10.46
C GLY A 12 -6.74 1.40 -10.99
N ASP A 13 -5.45 1.13 -10.78
CA ASP A 13 -4.76 -0.04 -11.35
C ASP A 13 -4.98 -1.30 -10.51
N GLY A 14 -5.60 -1.18 -9.33
CA GLY A 14 -5.84 -2.30 -8.44
C GLY A 14 -4.59 -2.69 -7.64
N MET A 15 -3.62 -1.78 -7.52
CA MET A 15 -2.34 -1.96 -6.84
C MET A 15 -1.95 -0.69 -6.08
N LEU A 16 -1.72 -0.81 -4.77
CA LEU A 16 -1.20 0.29 -3.96
C LEU A 16 0.32 0.31 -3.98
N THR A 17 0.87 1.29 -4.69
CA THR A 17 2.31 1.55 -4.61
C THR A 17 2.73 2.03 -3.23
N LEU A 18 4.02 1.92 -2.89
CA LEU A 18 4.56 2.45 -1.65
C LEU A 18 4.21 3.94 -1.47
N GLU A 19 4.22 4.72 -2.55
CA GLU A 19 3.86 6.13 -2.56
C GLU A 19 2.38 6.37 -2.24
N GLU A 20 1.47 5.55 -2.76
CA GLU A 20 0.04 5.62 -2.44
C GLU A 20 -0.28 5.11 -1.03
N PHE A 21 0.44 4.09 -0.57
CA PHE A 21 0.29 3.51 0.75
C PHE A 21 0.82 4.42 1.86
N ILE A 22 2.01 5.00 1.68
CA ILE A 22 2.55 6.03 2.56
C ILE A 22 1.67 7.29 2.44
N GLY A 23 1.23 7.62 1.22
CA GLY A 23 0.48 8.82 0.90
C GLY A 23 1.25 10.08 1.30
N LYS A 24 0.61 11.25 1.19
CA LYS A 24 1.11 12.55 1.73
C LYS A 24 1.33 12.56 3.25
N ALA A 25 1.38 11.41 3.89
CA ALA A 25 1.45 11.37 5.31
C ALA A 25 2.80 11.85 5.78
N GLU A 26 2.70 12.83 6.65
CA GLU A 26 3.79 13.65 7.12
C GLU A 26 4.97 12.80 7.61
N LYS A 27 6.17 13.35 7.38
CA LYS A 27 7.52 12.78 7.55
C LYS A 27 7.78 11.94 8.83
N GLY A 28 6.88 11.93 9.81
CA GLY A 28 7.04 11.17 11.06
C GLY A 28 6.70 9.68 11.00
N ASN A 29 5.88 9.21 10.04
CA ASN A 29 5.37 7.82 10.02
C ASN A 29 5.76 6.99 8.79
N ALA A 30 6.75 7.45 8.00
CA ALA A 30 7.28 6.73 6.86
C ALA A 30 7.85 5.34 7.23
N PRO A 31 8.75 5.18 8.22
CA PRO A 31 9.40 3.88 8.47
C PRO A 31 8.43 2.80 8.95
N ALA A 32 7.45 3.15 9.78
CA ALA A 32 6.44 2.20 10.26
C ALA A 32 5.55 1.68 9.11
N ARG A 33 5.20 2.57 8.16
CA ARG A 33 4.42 2.17 6.98
C ARG A 33 5.24 1.38 5.99
N THR A 34 6.50 1.74 5.72
CA THR A 34 7.38 0.92 4.88
C THR A 34 7.54 -0.48 5.46
N LYS A 35 7.65 -0.61 6.80
CA LYS A 35 7.77 -1.92 7.45
C LYS A 35 6.49 -2.74 7.37
N ARG A 36 5.32 -2.10 7.50
CA ARG A 36 4.01 -2.73 7.26
C ARG A 36 3.83 -3.12 5.80
N PHE A 37 4.20 -2.23 4.89
CA PHE A 37 4.14 -2.43 3.46
C PHE A 37 4.95 -3.67 3.07
N LYS A 38 6.24 -3.71 3.42
CA LYS A 38 7.11 -4.88 3.19
C LYS A 38 6.64 -6.18 3.84
N LYS A 39 5.77 -6.09 4.86
CA LYS A 39 5.21 -7.27 5.51
C LYS A 39 4.01 -7.84 4.73
N ILE A 40 3.34 -7.00 3.95
CA ILE A 40 2.18 -7.38 3.13
C ILE A 40 2.66 -7.71 1.69
N ASP A 41 3.61 -6.92 1.17
CA ASP A 41 4.31 -7.08 -0.10
C ASP A 41 5.12 -8.39 -0.06
N SER A 42 4.44 -9.47 -0.42
CA SER A 42 4.97 -10.83 -0.36
C SER A 42 5.80 -11.14 -1.60
N ASN A 43 5.48 -10.48 -2.72
CA ASN A 43 6.23 -10.63 -3.96
C ASN A 43 7.50 -9.75 -4.04
N GLY A 44 7.65 -8.76 -3.14
CA GLY A 44 8.82 -7.88 -3.11
C GLY A 44 8.89 -6.84 -4.23
N ASP A 45 7.80 -6.61 -4.97
CA ASP A 45 7.75 -5.75 -6.16
C ASP A 45 7.59 -4.26 -5.79
N GLY A 46 7.29 -3.96 -4.53
CA GLY A 46 7.14 -2.57 -4.09
C GLY A 46 5.74 -2.00 -4.35
N LYS A 47 4.74 -2.88 -4.58
CA LYS A 47 3.33 -2.56 -4.79
C LYS A 47 2.43 -3.62 -4.16
N LEU A 48 1.47 -3.21 -3.34
CA LEU A 48 0.49 -4.10 -2.72
C LEU A 48 -0.69 -4.33 -3.64
N GLN A 49 -0.81 -5.55 -4.12
CA GLN A 49 -1.98 -5.94 -4.90
C GLN A 49 -3.18 -6.18 -3.99
N LEU A 50 -4.39 -6.05 -4.54
CA LEU A 50 -5.62 -6.38 -3.80
C LEU A 50 -5.59 -7.81 -3.24
N ASP A 51 -4.97 -8.74 -3.98
CA ASP A 51 -4.78 -10.13 -3.57
C ASP A 51 -3.86 -10.26 -2.34
N GLU A 52 -2.75 -9.52 -2.32
CA GLU A 52 -1.80 -9.50 -1.19
C GLU A 52 -2.39 -8.86 0.07
N LEU A 53 -3.34 -7.94 -0.08
CA LEU A 53 -4.05 -7.32 1.05
C LEU A 53 -5.24 -8.12 1.57
N LYS A 54 -5.76 -9.04 0.77
CA LYS A 54 -6.85 -9.96 1.17
C LYS A 54 -6.34 -11.23 1.83
N LYS A 55 -5.03 -11.47 1.81
CA LYS A 55 -4.35 -12.63 2.40
C LYS A 55 -4.13 -12.45 3.91
#